data_AF-A0A136NAG6-F1
#
_entry.id   AF-A0A136NAG6-F1
#
_cell.length_a   1.000
_cell.length_b   1.000
_cell.length_c   1.000
_cell.angle_alpha   90.00
_cell.angle_beta   90.00
_cell.angle_gamma   90.00
#
_symmetry.space_group_name_H-M   'P 1'
#
loop_
_entity.id
_entity.type
_entity.pdbx_description
1 polymer ?
#
loop_
_entity_poly.entity_id
_entity_poly.type
_entity_poly.pdbx_seq_one_letter_code
_entity_poly.pdbx_strand_id
1 'polypeptide(L)'
;MKIISFVNILFLGALFSQTPLYYPGFPQIIDSTNMPSLYNDLPLITDLENDLQKEIILTTEGSKLYVIRSDGSNLSGFPIMISDVICGFASGDIDGNGLLEIIVRTRSQILAIDKWGNSLSGFPVTYYDNTTNPVKIFEFI
;
A
#
# COMPACT_ATOMS: atom_id res chain seq x y z
N MET A 1 19.28 5.61 -32.59
CA MET A 1 19.72 5.81 -31.20
C MET A 1 18.81 4.98 -30.31
N LYS A 2 19.42 4.12 -29.49
CA LYS A 2 18.85 3.05 -28.63
C LYS A 2 18.07 1.93 -29.34
N ILE A 3 18.84 0.91 -29.71
CA ILE A 3 18.38 -0.44 -30.05
C ILE A 3 17.97 -1.11 -28.73
N ILE A 4 16.74 -1.63 -28.70
CA ILE A 4 16.24 -2.50 -27.65
C ILE A 4 16.83 -3.88 -27.95
N SER A 5 17.78 -4.34 -27.14
CA SER A 5 18.36 -5.69 -27.29
C SER A 5 17.60 -6.65 -26.38
N PHE A 6 16.61 -7.34 -26.95
CA PHE A 6 16.25 -8.67 -26.45
C PHE A 6 17.34 -9.65 -26.89
N VAL A 7 17.76 -10.51 -25.97
CA VAL A 7 18.23 -11.91 -26.15
C VAL A 7 19.23 -12.20 -25.04
N ASN A 8 18.88 -13.16 -24.18
CA ASN A 8 19.72 -14.33 -23.90
C ASN A 8 18.91 -15.33 -23.04
N ILE A 9 18.12 -16.16 -23.73
CA ILE A 9 17.86 -17.53 -23.27
C ILE A 9 18.91 -18.37 -23.98
N LEU A 10 20.02 -18.69 -23.31
CA LEU A 10 20.80 -19.90 -23.58
C LEU A 10 21.47 -20.32 -22.26
N PHE A 11 20.97 -21.41 -21.71
CA PHE A 11 21.52 -22.13 -20.57
C PHE A 11 22.74 -22.91 -21.09
N LEU A 12 23.97 -22.50 -20.76
CA LEU A 12 25.14 -23.36 -20.85
C LEU A 12 26.24 -22.86 -19.90
N GLY A 13 26.40 -23.55 -18.76
CA GLY A 13 27.66 -23.69 -18.04
C GLY A 13 28.44 -22.42 -17.67
N ALA A 14 27.90 -21.61 -16.75
CA ALA A 14 28.74 -20.80 -15.85
C ALA A 14 27.94 -20.54 -14.57
N LEU A 15 28.55 -20.72 -13.41
CA LEU A 15 28.03 -20.27 -12.12
C LEU A 15 27.90 -18.73 -12.15
N PHE A 16 26.83 -18.22 -12.74
CA PHE A 16 26.36 -16.89 -12.38
C PHE A 16 25.56 -17.08 -11.11
N SER A 17 26.18 -16.71 -9.99
CA SER A 17 25.43 -16.15 -8.87
C SER A 17 24.45 -15.16 -9.49
N GLN A 18 23.16 -15.52 -9.61
CA GLN A 18 22.11 -14.55 -9.81
C GLN A 18 22.09 -13.75 -8.52
N THR A 19 22.94 -12.72 -8.43
CA THR A 19 22.72 -11.68 -7.44
C THR A 19 21.30 -11.18 -7.71
N PRO A 20 20.39 -11.29 -6.72
CA PRO A 20 19.03 -10.80 -6.90
C PRO A 20 19.11 -9.36 -7.42
N LEU A 21 18.47 -9.07 -8.54
CA LEU A 21 18.34 -7.70 -9.02
C LEU A 21 17.38 -6.99 -8.06
N TYR A 22 17.97 -6.29 -7.10
CA TYR A 22 17.24 -5.44 -6.17
C TYR A 22 16.77 -4.18 -6.90
N TYR A 23 15.49 -3.85 -6.76
CA TYR A 23 14.98 -2.55 -7.18
C TYR A 23 15.54 -1.47 -6.23
N PRO A 24 15.90 -0.28 -6.73
CA PRO A 24 16.31 0.83 -5.87
C PRO A 24 15.31 1.05 -4.73
N GLY A 25 15.81 1.18 -3.50
CA GLY A 25 14.97 1.30 -2.30
C GLY A 25 14.51 -0.01 -1.67
N PHE A 26 14.77 -1.17 -2.30
CA PHE A 26 14.38 -2.49 -1.77
C PHE A 26 15.58 -3.44 -1.64
N PRO A 27 15.61 -4.33 -0.62
CA PRO A 27 14.62 -4.48 0.45
C PRO A 27 14.64 -3.31 1.43
N GLN A 28 13.46 -2.94 1.93
CA GLN A 28 13.30 -1.90 2.94
C GLN A 28 12.92 -2.50 4.29
N ILE A 29 13.61 -2.09 5.35
CA ILE A 29 13.18 -2.35 6.73
C ILE A 29 12.17 -1.25 7.10
N ILE A 30 10.93 -1.65 7.33
CA ILE A 30 9.85 -0.75 7.72
C ILE A 30 9.59 -0.94 9.21
N ASP A 31 9.64 0.16 9.97
CA ASP A 31 9.36 0.21 11.41
C ASP A 31 10.06 -0.91 12.21
N SER A 32 11.37 -0.80 12.40
CA SER A 32 12.21 -1.85 13.02
C SER A 32 11.82 -2.26 14.44
N THR A 33 10.91 -1.52 15.07
CA THR A 33 10.41 -1.78 16.42
C THR A 33 9.07 -2.52 16.47
N ASN A 34 8.36 -2.62 15.35
CA ASN A 34 7.01 -3.21 15.29
C ASN A 34 6.96 -4.31 14.23
N MET A 35 6.28 -5.42 14.51
CA MET A 35 6.10 -6.48 13.53
C MET A 35 5.07 -6.04 12.45
N PRO A 36 5.04 -6.70 11.28
CA PRO A 36 3.88 -6.62 10.38
C PRO A 36 2.61 -6.97 11.17
N SER A 37 1.50 -6.28 10.89
CA SER A 37 0.24 -6.52 11.60
C SER A 37 -0.17 -8.00 11.54
N LEU A 38 -0.59 -8.56 12.68
CA LEU A 38 -1.07 -9.95 12.77
C LEU A 38 -2.46 -10.18 12.16
N TYR A 39 -3.16 -9.12 11.79
CA TYR A 39 -4.41 -9.19 11.02
C TYR A 39 -4.07 -9.39 9.54
N ASN A 40 -4.94 -10.03 8.76
CA ASN A 40 -4.75 -10.38 7.35
C ASN A 40 -4.66 -9.16 6.40
N ASP A 41 -3.92 -8.12 6.80
CA ASP A 41 -3.72 -6.88 6.09
C ASP A 41 -2.71 -7.14 4.97
N LEU A 42 -3.24 -7.63 3.87
CA LEU A 42 -2.48 -7.74 2.63
C LEU A 42 -2.14 -6.32 2.16
N PRO A 43 -0.90 -6.07 1.70
CA PRO A 43 -0.56 -4.79 1.11
C PRO A 43 -1.48 -4.49 -0.08
N LEU A 44 -1.83 -3.22 -0.25
CA LEU A 44 -2.58 -2.72 -1.40
C LEU A 44 -1.61 -2.01 -2.34
N ILE A 45 -1.76 -2.22 -3.65
CA ILE A 45 -0.94 -1.56 -4.67
C ILE A 45 -1.87 -0.76 -5.57
N THR A 46 -1.68 0.56 -5.62
CA THR A 46 -2.56 1.47 -6.36
C THR A 46 -1.82 2.75 -6.76
N ASP A 47 -2.31 3.46 -7.77
CA ASP A 47 -1.72 4.72 -8.25
C ASP A 47 -2.45 5.89 -7.57
N LEU A 48 -1.89 6.37 -6.45
CA LEU A 48 -2.47 7.46 -5.65
C LEU A 48 -2.05 8.84 -6.18
N GLU A 49 -0.90 8.92 -6.86
CA GLU A 49 -0.41 10.19 -7.41
C GLU A 49 -0.92 10.48 -8.82
N ASN A 50 -1.60 9.52 -9.45
CA ASN A 50 -2.07 9.54 -10.83
C ASN A 50 -0.93 9.81 -11.83
N ASP A 51 0.22 9.16 -11.59
CA ASP A 51 1.45 9.31 -12.38
C ASP A 51 1.83 8.03 -13.16
N LEU A 52 0.95 7.01 -13.15
CA LEU A 52 1.14 5.68 -13.70
C LEU A 52 2.19 4.82 -12.99
N GLN A 53 2.81 5.33 -11.93
CA GLN A 53 3.55 4.52 -10.97
C GLN A 53 2.62 4.19 -9.80
N LYS A 54 2.79 2.99 -9.25
CA LYS A 54 1.95 2.54 -8.14
C LYS A 54 2.71 2.63 -6.84
N GLU A 55 2.01 3.07 -5.81
CA GLU A 55 2.43 3.04 -4.43
C GLU A 55 2.03 1.71 -3.78
N ILE A 56 2.76 1.35 -2.73
CA ILE A 56 2.50 0.21 -1.85
C ILE A 56 1.97 0.75 -0.53
N ILE A 57 0.76 0.31 -0.16
CA ILE A 57 0.08 0.68 1.08
C ILE A 57 0.15 -0.53 2.02
N LEU A 58 0.63 -0.31 3.24
CA LEU A 58 0.71 -1.35 4.27
C LEU A 58 0.66 -0.78 5.67
N THR A 59 0.51 -1.67 6.65
CA THR A 59 0.36 -1.35 8.07
C THR A 59 1.38 -2.10 8.92
N THR A 60 1.75 -1.50 10.05
CA THR A 60 2.57 -2.13 11.10
C THR A 60 1.77 -2.28 12.38
N GLU A 61 2.19 -3.15 13.31
CA GLU A 61 1.52 -3.33 14.61
C GLU A 61 1.33 -2.03 15.42
N GLY A 62 2.15 -1.00 15.16
CA GLY A 62 1.99 0.33 15.74
C GLY A 62 0.79 1.13 15.21
N SER A 63 -0.10 0.50 14.44
CA SER A 63 -1.25 1.13 13.75
C SER A 63 -0.82 2.31 12.88
N LYS A 64 0.38 2.21 12.28
CA LYS A 64 0.88 3.19 11.32
C LYS A 64 0.51 2.73 9.91
N LEU A 65 -0.11 3.61 9.16
CA LEU A 65 -0.36 3.43 7.74
C LEU A 65 0.83 4.00 6.95
N TYR A 66 1.49 3.15 6.19
CA TYR A 66 2.56 3.50 5.28
C TYR A 66 2.04 3.52 3.85
N VAL A 67 2.56 4.47 3.08
CA VAL A 67 2.41 4.54 1.62
C VAL A 67 3.80 4.77 1.05
N ILE A 68 4.27 3.82 0.24
CA ILE A 68 5.65 3.73 -0.23
C ILE A 68 5.66 3.76 -1.74
N ARG A 69 6.45 4.64 -2.33
CA ARG A 69 6.65 4.73 -3.78
C ARG A 69 7.45 3.56 -4.33
N SER A 70 7.43 3.40 -5.65
CA SER A 70 8.21 2.42 -6.40
C SER A 70 9.73 2.52 -6.16
N ASP A 71 10.23 3.67 -5.71
CA ASP A 71 11.64 3.92 -5.37
C ASP A 71 11.98 3.67 -3.88
N GLY A 72 11.01 3.21 -3.09
CA GLY A 72 11.13 2.94 -1.66
C GLY A 72 10.89 4.16 -0.75
N SER A 73 10.80 5.37 -1.28
CA SER A 73 10.50 6.56 -0.47
C SER A 73 9.05 6.56 0.03
N ASN A 74 8.80 7.17 1.19
CA ASN A 74 7.41 7.38 1.64
C ASN A 74 6.73 8.47 0.80
N LEU A 75 5.46 8.26 0.48
CA LEU A 75 4.59 9.30 -0.05
C LEU A 75 4.49 10.45 0.97
N SER A 76 4.45 11.69 0.48
CA SER A 76 4.35 12.86 1.36
C SER A 76 3.05 12.80 2.17
N GLY A 77 3.13 13.11 3.46
CA GLY A 77 2.00 12.94 4.40
C GLY A 77 1.98 11.60 5.12
N PHE A 78 2.76 10.61 4.66
CA PHE A 78 2.86 9.28 5.28
C PHE A 78 4.25 9.05 5.92
N PRO A 79 4.34 8.20 6.97
CA PRO A 79 3.24 7.43 7.57
C PRO A 79 2.34 8.28 8.47
N ILE A 80 1.09 7.84 8.60
CA ILE A 80 0.13 8.40 9.57
C ILE A 80 -0.23 7.37 10.63
N MET A 81 -0.60 7.84 11.82
CA MET A 81 -1.08 6.98 12.91
C MET A 81 -2.60 6.86 12.85
N ILE A 82 -3.10 5.62 12.83
CA ILE A 82 -4.52 5.29 12.93
C ILE A 82 -4.78 4.83 14.36
N SER A 83 -5.76 5.42 15.04
CA SER A 83 -6.04 5.14 16.46
C SER A 83 -6.93 3.90 16.68
N ASP A 84 -6.79 2.87 15.84
CA ASP A 84 -7.49 1.59 15.97
C ASP A 84 -6.77 0.52 15.15
N VAL A 85 -7.12 -0.74 15.40
CA VAL A 85 -6.56 -1.89 14.69
C VAL A 85 -7.06 -1.90 13.26
N ILE A 86 -6.13 -1.70 12.33
CA ILE A 86 -6.36 -1.85 10.89
C ILE A 86 -6.67 -3.32 10.59
N CYS A 87 -7.65 -3.55 9.72
CA CYS A 87 -8.17 -4.87 9.36
C CYS A 87 -8.29 -5.06 7.84
N GLY A 88 -7.93 -4.06 7.04
CA GLY A 88 -7.95 -4.15 5.58
C GLY A 88 -7.95 -2.80 4.88
N PHE A 89 -7.70 -2.87 3.57
CA PHE A 89 -7.57 -1.72 2.67
C PHE A 89 -8.42 -1.90 1.42
N ALA A 90 -8.89 -0.78 0.87
CA ALA A 90 -9.34 -0.65 -0.51
C ALA A 90 -8.92 0.73 -1.05
N SER A 91 -8.99 0.93 -2.36
CA SER A 91 -8.82 2.25 -2.98
C SER A 91 -9.87 2.51 -4.04
N GLY A 92 -10.19 3.78 -4.23
CA GLY A 92 -11.18 4.25 -5.18
C GLY A 92 -11.33 5.77 -5.13
N ASP A 93 -11.72 6.38 -6.23
CA ASP A 93 -12.14 7.80 -6.27
C ASP A 93 -13.56 7.87 -5.71
N ILE A 94 -13.69 8.29 -4.46
CA ILE A 94 -14.98 8.29 -3.74
C ILE A 94 -15.60 9.67 -3.65
N ASP A 95 -14.82 10.73 -3.87
CA ASP A 95 -15.30 12.11 -3.88
C ASP A 95 -15.48 12.68 -5.30
N GLY A 96 -15.08 11.93 -6.33
CA GLY A 96 -15.23 12.25 -7.75
C GLY A 96 -14.21 13.26 -8.26
N ASN A 97 -13.06 13.41 -7.60
CA ASN A 97 -12.04 14.40 -7.95
C ASN A 97 -11.01 13.87 -8.99
N GLY A 98 -11.06 12.59 -9.35
CA GLY A 98 -10.15 11.94 -10.29
C GLY A 98 -8.83 11.44 -9.67
N LEU A 99 -8.68 11.48 -8.36
CA LEU A 99 -7.61 10.86 -7.58
C LEU A 99 -8.22 9.73 -6.72
N LEU A 100 -7.41 8.72 -6.42
CA LEU A 100 -7.86 7.62 -5.59
C LEU A 100 -7.65 7.94 -4.10
N GLU A 101 -8.66 7.65 -3.28
CA GLU A 101 -8.54 7.63 -1.83
C GLU A 101 -8.18 6.23 -1.31
N ILE A 102 -7.58 6.19 -0.13
CA ILE A 102 -7.36 4.98 0.65
C ILE A 102 -8.53 4.79 1.61
N ILE A 103 -9.26 3.68 1.46
CA ILE A 103 -10.25 3.25 2.42
C ILE A 103 -9.60 2.29 3.41
N VAL A 104 -9.60 2.67 4.67
CA VAL A 104 -9.05 1.87 5.77
C VAL A 104 -10.20 1.33 6.60
N ARG A 105 -10.35 0.01 6.64
CA ARG A 105 -11.22 -0.64 7.62
C ARG A 105 -10.42 -0.86 8.89
N THR A 106 -10.89 -0.33 10.00
CA THR A 106 -10.43 -0.71 11.33
C THR A 106 -11.47 -1.60 12.01
N ARG A 107 -11.19 -2.05 13.23
CA ARG A 107 -12.13 -2.82 14.04
C ARG A 107 -13.47 -2.10 14.28
N SER A 108 -13.44 -0.78 14.42
CA SER A 108 -14.63 0.01 14.80
C SER A 108 -14.95 1.18 13.87
N GLN A 109 -14.09 1.47 12.88
CA GLN A 109 -14.22 2.63 12.02
C GLN A 109 -13.88 2.30 10.56
N ILE A 110 -14.52 3.01 9.65
CA ILE A 110 -14.08 3.14 8.26
C ILE A 110 -13.51 4.53 8.11
N LEU A 111 -12.29 4.63 7.58
CA LEU A 111 -11.64 5.88 7.22
C LEU A 111 -11.54 5.98 5.71
N ALA A 112 -11.65 7.20 5.20
CA ALA A 112 -11.28 7.57 3.85
C ALA A 112 -10.16 8.60 3.94
N ILE A 113 -9.03 8.33 3.32
CA ILE A 113 -7.80 9.09 3.47
C ILE A 113 -7.27 9.47 2.09
N ASP A 114 -6.98 10.75 1.88
CA ASP A 114 -6.43 11.26 0.64
C ASP A 114 -4.92 10.95 0.49
N LYS A 115 -4.36 11.23 -0.69
CA LYS A 115 -2.92 11.06 -0.99
C LYS A 115 -1.98 11.90 -0.12
N TRP A 116 -2.50 12.89 0.61
CA TRP A 116 -1.74 13.75 1.50
C TRP A 116 -1.84 13.33 2.97
N GLY A 117 -2.57 12.25 3.26
CA GLY A 117 -2.76 11.71 4.61
C GLY A 117 -3.90 12.36 5.39
N ASN A 118 -4.74 13.20 4.77
CA ASN A 118 -5.89 13.80 5.45
C ASN A 118 -7.13 12.91 5.33
N SER A 119 -7.97 12.92 6.37
CA SER A 119 -9.28 12.27 6.31
C SER A 119 -10.28 13.11 5.53
N LEU A 120 -11.06 12.45 4.67
CA LEU A 120 -12.12 13.11 3.91
C LEU A 120 -13.28 13.55 4.82
N SER A 121 -14.02 14.57 4.35
CA SER A 121 -15.23 15.04 5.03
C SER A 121 -16.25 13.90 5.21
N GLY A 122 -16.81 13.78 6.41
CA GLY A 122 -17.74 12.70 6.75
C GLY A 122 -17.07 11.41 7.25
N PHE A 123 -15.73 11.35 7.25
CA PHE A 123 -14.95 10.26 7.84
C PHE A 123 -14.16 10.75 9.06
N PRO A 124 -13.85 9.88 10.03
CA PRO A 124 -14.20 8.45 10.09
C PRO A 124 -15.69 8.19 10.34
N VAL A 125 -16.20 7.08 9.78
CA VAL A 125 -17.53 6.55 10.10
C VAL A 125 -17.37 5.41 11.10
N THR A 126 -17.96 5.55 12.29
CA THR A 126 -17.94 4.50 13.31
C THR A 126 -19.05 3.48 13.06
N TYR A 127 -18.71 2.20 13.20
CA TYR A 127 -19.66 1.10 13.16
C TYR A 127 -19.36 0.12 14.30
N TYR A 128 -20.41 -0.56 14.79
CA TYR A 128 -20.26 -1.58 15.82
C TYR A 128 -20.19 -2.94 15.15
N ASP A 129 -18.98 -3.43 14.91
CA ASP A 129 -18.76 -4.79 14.43
C ASP A 129 -18.58 -5.75 15.61
N ASN A 130 -19.46 -6.75 15.71
CA ASN A 130 -19.24 -7.91 16.59
C ASN A 130 -18.67 -9.12 15.83
N THR A 131 -18.27 -8.95 14.56
CA THR A 131 -17.76 -10.02 13.69
C THR A 131 -16.40 -9.64 13.06
N THR A 132 -15.34 -10.37 13.40
CA THR A 132 -13.96 -10.08 13.01
C THR A 132 -13.61 -10.36 11.53
N ASN A 133 -14.58 -10.41 10.61
CA ASN A 133 -14.30 -10.81 9.22
C ASN A 133 -13.96 -9.60 8.34
N PRO A 134 -12.79 -9.57 7.67
CA PRO A 134 -12.48 -8.54 6.68
C PRO A 134 -13.42 -8.63 5.49
N VAL A 135 -14.30 -7.64 5.36
CA VAL A 135 -15.05 -7.40 4.13
C VAL A 135 -14.07 -6.79 3.14
N LYS A 136 -13.63 -7.61 2.19
CA LYS A 136 -12.88 -7.17 1.02
C LYS A 136 -13.89 -6.94 -0.10
N ILE A 137 -14.20 -5.68 -0.41
CA ILE A 137 -15.03 -5.34 -1.57
C ILE A 137 -14.07 -4.84 -2.65
N PHE A 138 -14.03 -5.55 -3.78
CA PHE A 138 -13.35 -5.13 -5.01
C PHE A 138 -14.37 -4.68 -6.05
N GLU A 139 -13.99 -3.57 -6.70
CA GLU A 139 -14.28 -3.07 -8.06
C GLU A 139 -15.70 -2.89 -8.59
N PHE A 140 -15.90 -1.73 -9.24
CA PHE A 140 -16.62 -1.67 -10.52
C PHE A 140 -15.77 -0.91 -11.55
N ILE A 141 -15.40 -1.65 -12.61
CA ILE A 141 -15.24 -1.32 -14.05
C ILE A 141 -15.27 0.14 -14.48
#